data_AF-A0A401YFZ2-F1
#
_entry.id   AF-A0A401YFZ2-F1
#
_cell.length_a   1.000
_cell.length_b   1.000
_cell.length_c   1.000
_cell.angle_alpha   90.00
_cell.angle_beta   90.00
_cell.angle_gamma   90.00
#
_symmetry.space_group_name_H-M   'P 1'
#
loop_
_entity.id
_entity.type
_entity.pdbx_description
1 polymer ?
#
loop_
_entity_poly.entity_id
_entity_poly.type
_entity_poly.pdbx_seq_one_letter_code
_entity_poly.pdbx_strand_id
1 'polypeptide(L)'
;MTGAPIPDRLRSLLARAHTLDHRLTRRMTDADAGEPLRDTVIRPLAEALAEVGGSVAEPEPVDPTATDDDPAGLVRALAADVTRLRAEADPEPPLGVQEAAAALQHLAWLFADEADRAALVEEFAALQAGLPTRILVAPNGPYLVTNATRVTDRLGEPIPVPPQTALCRCGESTTKPLCDGSHARNGFTGAKDPGRVPDERRTYPGAPVAITDNRGVCAHSGLCTDRLATVFRHKEEPFVAPSGDRMDEIVRTVRACPSGALDYLIDGRSPPPRPRDPAIEVSQDGPYRVTGSIPLVGADGEPEPRGPGAPTEHYSLCRCGHSRNKPFCSGMHWYVNFADPPRSEEPTLYEWAGGLPALTRMTHIFYDKYVPQDPLLGPLFARMAPDHPERVAAWLVETFGGPKLYSERYGGYDHMVSEHAGKSLTEEWRTRWTRLIGRAANDAGLPTDAEFRAAFVAYVEWGSRIAVENSQPGARPPAHMPVPRWWWVCGATPGARVSALAPVANERTPEVPLPAADRPIGFAEHIRPLFREMDRKSMSFMFDLWSHDDVSAHAQAILARLRQGSMPCDGAWPADRVDVFARWVDEGAPA
;
A
#
# COMPACT_ATOMS: atom_id res chain seq x y z
N MET A 1 3.75 21.17 32.22
CA MET A 1 5.11 21.46 31.69
C MET A 1 5.19 22.77 30.91
N THR A 2 4.08 23.41 30.54
CA THR A 2 4.06 24.69 29.83
C THR A 2 4.66 25.80 30.70
N GLY A 3 5.64 26.54 30.17
CA GLY A 3 6.28 27.69 30.84
C GLY A 3 7.62 27.44 31.55
N ALA A 4 8.07 26.20 31.69
CA ALA A 4 9.43 25.91 32.21
C ALA A 4 10.51 26.12 31.13
N PRO A 5 11.75 26.52 31.50
CA PRO A 5 12.87 26.60 30.56
C PRO A 5 13.09 25.29 29.78
N ILE A 6 13.49 25.39 28.52
CA ILE A 6 13.73 24.22 27.64
C ILE A 6 14.68 23.18 28.29
N PRO A 7 15.82 23.54 28.91
CA PRO A 7 16.70 22.57 29.56
C PRO A 7 16.02 21.78 30.70
N ASP A 8 15.12 22.41 31.46
CA ASP A 8 14.41 21.77 32.57
C ASP A 8 13.38 20.77 32.05
N ARG A 9 12.68 21.16 30.98
CA ARG A 9 11.73 20.28 30.28
C ARG A 9 12.46 19.07 29.70
N LEU A 10 13.61 19.27 29.05
CA LEU A 10 14.42 18.18 28.49
C LEU A 10 14.95 17.23 29.56
N ARG A 11 15.43 17.74 30.70
CA ARG A 11 15.83 16.90 31.85
C ARG A 11 14.68 16.02 32.35
N SER A 12 13.49 16.60 32.49
CA SER A 12 12.30 15.86 32.91
C SER A 12 11.91 14.77 31.90
N LEU A 13 11.94 15.08 30.60
CA LEU A 13 11.64 14.12 29.53
C LEU A 13 12.66 12.98 29.49
N LEU A 14 13.96 13.30 29.63
CA LEU A 14 15.03 12.32 29.66
C LEU A 14 14.90 11.37 30.87
N ALA A 15 14.60 11.90 32.06
CA ALA A 15 14.38 11.07 33.25
C ALA A 15 13.18 10.11 33.09
N ARG A 16 12.09 10.59 32.47
CA ARG A 16 10.93 9.76 32.13
C ARG A 16 11.26 8.71 31.07
N ALA A 17 12.08 9.04 30.07
CA ALA A 17 12.55 8.09 29.06
C ALA A 17 13.39 6.96 29.68
N HIS A 18 14.30 7.28 30.63
CA HIS A 18 15.04 6.27 31.39
C HIS A 18 14.12 5.38 32.24
N THR A 19 13.12 5.97 32.89
CA THR A 19 12.11 5.21 33.64
C THR A 19 11.35 4.25 32.73
N LEU A 20 10.96 4.71 31.53
CA LEU A 20 10.27 3.89 30.54
C LEU A 20 11.15 2.74 30.04
N ASP A 21 12.41 3.02 29.70
CA ASP A 21 13.40 1.99 29.28
C ASP A 21 13.49 0.87 30.32
N HIS A 22 13.72 1.23 31.59
CA HIS A 22 13.81 0.26 32.68
C HIS A 22 12.52 -0.57 32.83
N ARG A 23 11.33 0.03 32.64
CA ARG A 23 10.05 -0.69 32.73
C ARG A 23 9.84 -1.65 31.57
N LEU A 24 10.18 -1.26 30.35
CA LEU A 24 10.05 -2.12 29.17
C LEU A 24 11.03 -3.29 29.20
N THR A 25 12.30 -3.05 29.56
CA THR A 25 13.31 -4.13 29.68
C THR A 25 12.90 -5.20 30.70
N ARG A 26 12.19 -4.84 31.77
CA ARG A 26 11.70 -5.81 32.77
C ARG A 26 10.59 -6.74 32.27
N ARG A 27 9.87 -6.38 31.20
CA ARG A 27 8.69 -7.13 30.72
C ARG A 27 8.96 -8.06 29.54
N MET A 28 10.11 -7.95 28.88
CA MET A 28 10.36 -8.61 27.59
C MET A 28 11.54 -9.60 27.71
N THR A 29 11.42 -10.79 27.11
CA THR A 29 12.48 -11.81 27.07
C THR A 29 13.59 -11.44 26.07
N ASP A 30 14.80 -11.99 26.26
CA ASP A 30 16.09 -11.69 25.57
C ASP A 30 16.07 -11.57 24.03
N ALA A 31 14.98 -11.95 23.35
CA ALA A 31 14.87 -11.90 21.89
C ALA A 31 14.29 -10.57 21.34
N ASP A 32 13.66 -9.72 22.15
CA ASP A 32 12.84 -8.61 21.60
C ASP A 32 13.04 -7.21 22.22
N ALA A 33 13.93 -6.95 23.19
CA ALA A 33 13.77 -5.72 23.99
C ALA A 33 14.96 -5.12 24.73
N GLY A 34 15.29 -3.88 24.35
CA GLY A 34 16.04 -2.96 25.20
C GLY A 34 16.91 -1.96 24.44
N GLU A 35 17.24 -2.23 23.19
CA GLU A 35 18.05 -1.32 22.37
C GLU A 35 17.29 -0.15 21.71
N PRO A 36 16.00 -0.26 21.30
CA PRO A 36 15.35 0.81 20.54
C PRO A 36 15.31 2.14 21.29
N LEU A 37 14.81 2.16 22.54
CA LEU A 37 14.64 3.41 23.30
C LEU A 37 15.96 4.13 23.57
N ARG A 38 17.03 3.38 23.83
CA ARG A 38 18.34 3.94 24.11
C ARG A 38 18.87 4.72 22.91
N ASP A 39 18.80 4.10 21.74
CA ASP A 39 19.32 4.70 20.51
C ASP A 39 18.38 5.72 19.89
N THR A 40 17.06 5.56 20.01
CA THR A 40 16.06 6.39 19.31
C THR A 40 15.42 7.48 20.17
N VAL A 41 15.52 7.41 21.50
CA VAL A 41 14.89 8.38 22.42
C VAL A 41 15.88 8.95 23.41
N ILE A 42 16.52 8.11 24.23
CA ILE A 42 17.39 8.56 25.32
C ILE A 42 18.61 9.31 24.78
N ARG A 43 19.36 8.70 23.85
CA ARG A 43 20.53 9.34 23.23
C ARG A 43 20.14 10.67 22.55
N PRO A 44 19.13 10.73 21.65
CA PRO A 44 18.72 11.99 21.05
C PRO A 44 18.31 13.07 22.06
N LEU A 45 17.56 12.72 23.12
CA LEU A 45 17.19 13.68 24.16
C LEU A 45 18.40 14.17 24.97
N ALA A 46 19.37 13.30 25.24
CA ALA A 46 20.62 13.68 25.92
C ALA A 46 21.49 14.60 25.04
N GLU A 47 21.61 14.32 23.75
CA GLU A 47 22.28 15.18 22.77
C GLU A 47 21.60 16.56 22.69
N ALA A 48 20.27 16.59 22.63
CA ALA A 48 19.49 17.83 22.65
C ALA A 48 19.68 18.64 23.93
N LEU A 49 19.72 17.98 25.09
CA LEU A 49 19.97 18.63 26.38
C LEU A 49 21.37 19.26 26.43
N ALA A 50 22.38 18.55 25.92
CA ALA A 50 23.75 19.05 25.86
C ALA A 50 23.87 20.26 24.91
N GLU A 51 23.18 20.24 23.76
CA GLU A 51 23.16 21.35 22.79
C GLU A 51 22.63 22.65 23.40
N VAL A 52 21.63 22.57 24.28
CA VAL A 52 21.06 23.73 24.98
C VAL A 52 21.77 24.08 26.29
N GLY A 53 22.96 23.51 26.54
CA GLY A 53 23.80 23.82 27.70
C GLY A 53 23.34 23.19 29.03
N GLY A 54 22.47 22.19 28.99
CA GLY A 54 22.06 21.44 30.18
C GLY A 54 23.01 20.28 30.51
N SER A 55 23.10 19.92 31.79
CA SER A 55 23.81 18.71 32.23
C SER A 55 22.85 17.55 32.41
N VAL A 56 23.24 16.36 31.96
CA VAL A 56 22.57 15.11 32.35
C VAL A 56 22.78 14.91 33.85
N ALA A 57 21.71 14.97 34.64
CA ALA A 57 21.77 14.56 36.04
C ALA A 57 21.87 13.02 36.11
N GLU A 58 22.51 12.48 37.15
CA GLU A 58 22.40 11.04 37.41
C GLU A 58 20.91 10.67 37.53
N PRO A 59 20.48 9.56 36.89
CA PRO A 59 19.09 9.16 36.95
C PRO A 59 18.69 8.96 38.42
N GLU A 60 17.62 9.62 38.86
CA GLU A 60 17.06 9.33 40.18
C GLU A 60 16.68 7.83 40.23
N PRO A 61 16.98 7.13 41.34
CA PRO A 61 16.66 5.72 41.45
C PRO A 61 15.15 5.52 41.27
N VAL A 62 14.78 4.79 40.22
CA VAL A 62 13.40 4.43 39.94
C VAL A 62 12.91 3.54 41.08
N ASP A 63 11.81 3.91 41.73
CA ASP A 63 11.16 3.07 42.74
C ASP A 63 10.76 1.72 42.09
N PRO A 64 11.41 0.61 42.45
CA PRO A 64 11.15 -0.69 41.86
C PRO A 64 9.78 -1.26 42.25
N THR A 65 9.06 -0.60 43.16
CA THR A 65 7.76 -1.01 43.71
C THR A 65 6.56 -0.25 43.14
N ALA A 66 6.76 0.73 42.25
CA ALA A 66 5.67 1.46 41.61
C ALA A 66 4.88 0.54 40.66
N THR A 67 3.63 0.22 41.03
CA THR A 67 2.74 -0.77 40.40
C THR A 67 1.87 -0.25 39.26
N ASP A 68 2.11 0.96 38.73
CA ASP A 68 1.24 1.50 37.68
C ASP A 68 1.57 0.82 36.34
N ASP A 69 0.68 -0.10 35.95
CA ASP A 69 0.94 -1.24 35.06
C ASP A 69 0.61 -0.95 33.58
N ASP A 70 0.62 0.33 33.18
CA ASP A 70 0.25 0.79 31.83
C ASP A 70 1.43 1.41 31.02
N PRO A 71 2.27 0.58 30.38
CA PRO A 71 3.30 1.08 29.46
C PRO A 71 2.74 1.86 28.27
N ALA A 72 1.56 1.51 27.76
CA ALA A 72 0.97 2.18 26.62
C ALA A 72 0.63 3.64 26.96
N GLY A 73 0.02 3.87 28.12
CA GLY A 73 -0.24 5.21 28.66
C GLY A 73 1.03 6.01 28.90
N LEU A 74 2.10 5.40 29.44
CA LEU A 74 3.39 6.07 29.65
C LEU A 74 4.06 6.49 28.34
N VAL A 75 4.08 5.60 27.34
CA VAL A 75 4.64 5.89 26.01
C VAL A 75 3.85 7.01 25.35
N ARG A 76 2.51 6.93 25.35
CA ARG A 76 1.63 7.96 24.77
C ARG A 76 1.84 9.32 25.44
N ALA A 77 1.88 9.36 26.78
CA ALA A 77 2.11 10.60 27.52
C ALA A 77 3.49 11.22 27.23
N LEU A 78 4.54 10.40 27.16
CA LEU A 78 5.88 10.87 26.82
C LEU A 78 5.93 11.37 25.37
N ALA A 79 5.34 10.64 24.43
CA ALA A 79 5.22 11.05 23.03
C ALA A 79 4.52 12.40 22.87
N ALA A 80 3.38 12.60 23.56
CA ALA A 80 2.63 13.84 23.54
C ALA A 80 3.44 15.02 24.09
N ASP A 81 4.18 14.82 25.19
CA ASP A 81 4.98 15.90 25.80
C ASP A 81 6.22 16.28 24.99
N VAL A 82 6.92 15.32 24.39
CA VAL A 82 8.03 15.60 23.46
C VAL A 82 7.51 16.29 22.20
N THR A 83 6.38 15.83 21.66
CA THR A 83 5.73 16.46 20.49
C THR A 83 5.33 17.90 20.77
N ARG A 84 4.79 18.18 21.96
CA ARG A 84 4.43 19.53 22.38
C ARG A 84 5.66 20.41 22.57
N LEU A 85 6.74 19.91 23.20
CA LEU A 85 8.00 20.64 23.30
C LEU A 85 8.53 21.02 21.91
N ARG A 86 8.45 20.09 20.95
CA ARG A 86 8.84 20.34 19.57
C ARG A 86 7.99 21.42 18.90
N ALA A 87 6.67 21.35 19.04
CA ALA A 87 5.74 22.27 18.38
C ALA A 87 5.78 23.69 18.97
N GLU A 88 6.18 23.85 20.23
CA GLU A 88 6.28 25.14 20.92
C GLU A 88 7.65 25.83 20.75
N ALA A 89 8.66 25.17 20.17
CA ALA A 89 10.00 25.71 20.06
C ALA A 89 10.13 26.72 18.89
N ASP A 90 10.80 27.84 19.17
CA ASP A 90 11.06 28.95 18.23
C ASP A 90 12.52 29.40 18.41
N PRO A 91 13.38 29.42 17.37
CA PRO A 91 13.08 29.22 15.94
C PRO A 91 12.92 27.76 15.49
N GLU A 92 13.63 26.79 16.08
CA GLU A 92 13.41 25.35 15.83
C GLU A 92 14.00 24.52 17.01
N PRO A 93 13.42 23.37 17.43
CA PRO A 93 14.00 22.59 18.52
C PRO A 93 15.24 21.81 18.06
N PRO A 94 16.14 21.44 19.00
CA PRO A 94 17.28 20.58 18.71
C PRO A 94 16.87 19.31 17.97
N LEU A 95 17.72 18.84 17.05
CA LEU A 95 17.43 17.66 16.22
C LEU A 95 17.04 16.43 17.06
N GLY A 96 17.70 16.26 18.21
CA GLY A 96 17.44 15.14 19.09
C GLY A 96 16.00 15.09 19.64
N VAL A 97 15.34 16.25 19.80
CA VAL A 97 13.92 16.32 20.17
C VAL A 97 13.03 15.81 19.03
N GLN A 98 13.38 16.14 17.79
CA GLN A 98 12.62 15.74 16.61
C GLN A 98 12.74 14.24 16.32
N GLU A 99 13.93 13.66 16.54
CA GLU A 99 14.18 12.22 16.44
C GLU A 99 13.46 11.45 17.55
N ALA A 100 13.56 11.91 18.80
CA ALA A 100 12.83 11.32 19.92
C ALA A 100 11.31 11.39 19.74
N ALA A 101 10.78 12.51 19.23
CA ALA A 101 9.36 12.65 18.92
C ALA A 101 8.90 11.60 17.91
N ALA A 102 9.66 11.40 16.83
CA ALA A 102 9.34 10.41 15.80
C ALA A 102 9.31 8.98 16.37
N ALA A 103 10.34 8.63 17.14
CA ALA A 103 10.44 7.30 17.74
C ALA A 103 9.32 7.04 18.76
N LEU A 104 9.02 8.01 19.62
CA LEU A 104 7.97 7.89 20.63
C LEU A 104 6.57 7.82 20.02
N GLN A 105 6.27 8.60 18.96
CA GLN A 105 4.98 8.48 18.27
C GLN A 105 4.82 7.11 17.61
N HIS A 106 5.88 6.55 17.02
CA HIS A 106 5.84 5.20 16.46
C HIS A 106 5.65 4.13 17.54
N LEU A 107 6.39 4.23 18.65
CA LEU A 107 6.20 3.33 19.79
C LEU A 107 4.77 3.43 20.34
N ALA A 108 4.22 4.63 20.51
CA ALA A 108 2.84 4.81 20.98
C ALA A 108 1.85 4.10 20.05
N TRP A 109 2.07 4.13 18.74
CA TRP A 109 1.25 3.41 17.77
C TRP A 109 1.38 1.88 17.88
N LEU A 110 2.58 1.36 18.12
CA LEU A 110 2.82 -0.07 18.34
C LEU A 110 2.14 -0.60 19.61
N PHE A 111 2.16 0.19 20.68
CA PHE A 111 1.52 -0.15 21.96
C PHE A 111 0.00 0.09 21.97
N ALA A 112 -0.55 0.79 20.97
CA ALA A 112 -1.99 1.06 20.88
C ALA A 112 -2.75 -0.11 20.25
N ASP A 113 -3.93 -0.40 20.81
CA ASP A 113 -4.90 -1.31 20.24
C ASP A 113 -5.37 -0.80 18.86
N GLU A 114 -5.77 -1.73 17.99
CA GLU A 114 -6.16 -1.41 16.61
C GLU A 114 -7.28 -0.35 16.55
N ALA A 115 -8.25 -0.43 17.47
CA ALA A 115 -9.35 0.51 17.59
C ALA A 115 -8.92 1.95 17.95
N ASP A 116 -7.79 2.11 18.64
CA ASP A 116 -7.31 3.40 19.17
C ASP A 116 -6.28 4.09 18.27
N ARG A 117 -5.68 3.36 17.32
CA ARG A 117 -4.62 3.88 16.44
C ARG A 117 -5.02 5.12 15.65
N ALA A 118 -6.26 5.16 15.15
CA ALA A 118 -6.75 6.32 14.39
C ALA A 118 -6.83 7.57 15.29
N ALA A 119 -7.43 7.44 16.47
CA ALA A 119 -7.54 8.53 17.45
C ALA A 119 -6.16 9.01 17.95
N LEU A 120 -5.21 8.08 18.11
CA LEU A 120 -3.83 8.42 18.48
C LEU A 120 -3.12 9.25 17.40
N VAL A 121 -3.29 8.90 16.12
CA VAL A 121 -2.72 9.67 15.00
C VAL A 121 -3.35 11.06 14.92
N GLU A 122 -4.66 11.17 15.13
CA GLU A 122 -5.37 12.46 15.20
C GLU A 122 -4.88 13.34 16.35
N GLU A 123 -4.65 12.76 17.54
CA GLU A 123 -4.07 13.48 18.68
C GLU A 123 -2.69 14.07 18.33
N PHE A 124 -1.78 13.26 17.81
CA PHE A 124 -0.45 13.74 17.43
C PHE A 124 -0.49 14.73 16.29
N ALA A 125 -1.44 14.61 15.36
CA ALA A 125 -1.63 15.59 14.29
C ALA A 125 -2.07 16.94 14.87
N ALA A 126 -3.01 16.94 15.82
CA ALA A 126 -3.47 18.15 16.48
C ALA A 126 -2.35 18.87 17.26
N LEU A 127 -1.50 18.12 17.97
CA LEU A 127 -0.39 18.69 18.75
C LEU A 127 0.67 19.41 17.89
N GLN A 128 0.78 19.06 16.60
CA GLN A 128 1.79 19.61 15.69
C GLN A 128 1.19 20.22 14.42
N ALA A 129 -0.10 20.58 14.45
CA ALA A 129 -0.83 21.13 13.30
C ALA A 129 -0.24 22.45 12.79
N GLY A 130 0.45 23.20 13.67
CA GLY A 130 1.14 24.45 13.31
C GLY A 130 2.46 24.26 12.56
N LEU A 131 2.99 23.03 12.46
CA LEU A 131 4.26 22.76 11.79
C LEU A 131 4.07 22.47 10.30
N PRO A 132 4.96 22.96 9.42
CA PRO A 132 4.85 22.74 7.99
C PRO A 132 5.11 21.26 7.62
N THR A 133 4.45 20.79 6.56
CA THR A 133 4.81 19.52 5.92
C THR A 133 6.20 19.62 5.31
N ARG A 134 7.13 18.76 5.71
CA ARG A 134 8.51 18.72 5.19
C ARG A 134 9.23 17.41 5.50
N ILE A 135 10.37 17.23 4.85
CA ILE A 135 11.38 16.22 5.18
C ILE A 135 12.66 16.95 5.59
N LEU A 136 13.10 16.75 6.84
CA LEU A 136 14.38 17.24 7.34
C LEU A 136 15.45 16.15 7.21
N VAL A 137 16.64 16.53 6.73
CA VAL A 137 17.79 15.64 6.57
C VAL A 137 18.71 15.79 7.77
N ALA A 138 18.62 14.88 8.74
CA ALA A 138 19.53 14.91 9.88
C ALA A 138 20.97 14.55 9.41
N PRO A 139 22.05 15.23 9.83
CA PRO A 139 23.36 15.18 9.15
C PRO A 139 23.98 13.78 9.04
N ASN A 140 24.01 13.03 10.14
CA ASN A 140 24.36 11.60 10.17
C ASN A 140 23.17 10.77 10.66
N GLY A 141 21.96 11.28 10.42
CA GLY A 141 20.71 10.78 10.99
C GLY A 141 19.73 10.21 9.98
N PRO A 142 18.50 9.88 10.44
CA PRO A 142 17.38 9.54 9.58
C PRO A 142 16.87 10.73 8.77
N TYR A 143 15.87 10.48 7.91
CA TYR A 143 14.99 11.54 7.43
C TYR A 143 13.87 11.75 8.44
N LEU A 144 13.69 12.97 8.91
CA LEU A 144 12.60 13.33 9.83
C LEU A 144 11.45 13.92 9.01
N VAL A 145 10.37 13.16 8.91
CA VAL A 145 9.18 13.49 8.11
C VAL A 145 8.14 14.11 9.03
N THR A 146 7.69 15.31 8.70
CA THR A 146 6.65 16.04 9.44
C THR A 146 5.43 16.22 8.55
N ASN A 147 4.26 15.85 9.04
CA ASN A 147 2.93 16.06 8.43
C ASN A 147 2.83 15.59 6.96
N ALA A 148 3.65 14.61 6.57
CA ALA A 148 3.58 13.90 5.29
C ALA A 148 3.31 12.42 5.56
N THR A 149 2.05 12.09 5.87
CA THR A 149 1.62 10.77 6.33
C THR A 149 1.26 9.80 5.21
N ARG A 150 1.19 10.27 3.95
CA ARG A 150 0.97 9.41 2.78
C ARG A 150 2.26 8.68 2.40
N VAL A 151 2.60 7.67 3.18
CA VAL A 151 3.72 6.76 2.93
C VAL A 151 3.18 5.44 2.39
N THR A 152 3.72 4.95 1.28
CA THR A 152 3.30 3.68 0.68
C THR A 152 4.48 2.78 0.40
N ASP A 153 4.25 1.47 0.36
CA ASP A 153 5.24 0.50 -0.09
C ASP A 153 5.34 0.43 -1.63
N ARG A 154 6.12 -0.54 -2.13
CA ARG A 154 6.27 -0.81 -3.58
C ARG A 154 4.95 -1.21 -4.27
N LEU A 155 4.00 -1.74 -3.53
CA LEU A 155 2.73 -2.26 -4.04
C LEU A 155 1.65 -1.17 -4.06
N GLY A 156 1.96 0.01 -3.50
CA GLY A 156 1.02 1.11 -3.33
C GLY A 156 0.16 0.95 -2.08
N GLU A 157 0.51 0.05 -1.17
CA GLU A 157 -0.18 -0.15 0.10
C GLU A 157 0.28 0.89 1.13
N PRO A 158 -0.63 1.48 1.90
CA PRO A 158 -0.26 2.43 2.94
C PRO A 158 0.63 1.79 4.00
N ILE A 159 1.72 2.45 4.35
CA ILE A 159 2.52 2.14 5.53
C ILE A 159 2.03 3.07 6.64
N PRO A 160 1.40 2.54 7.71
CA PRO A 160 0.92 3.37 8.81
C PRO A 160 2.09 4.11 9.46
N VAL A 161 2.04 5.44 9.44
CA VAL A 161 3.04 6.29 10.07
C VAL A 161 2.37 7.41 10.86
N PRO A 162 2.86 7.75 12.06
CA PRO A 162 2.40 8.92 12.78
C PRO A 162 2.87 10.21 12.08
N PRO A 163 2.27 11.38 12.40
CA PRO A 163 2.57 12.62 11.67
C PRO A 163 4.00 13.15 11.87
N GLN A 164 4.73 12.72 12.90
CA GLN A 164 6.19 12.84 12.96
C GLN A 164 6.81 11.44 12.87
N THR A 165 7.62 11.19 11.85
CA THR A 165 8.20 9.86 11.59
C THR A 165 9.67 9.96 11.18
N ALA A 166 10.48 8.97 11.58
CA ALA A 166 11.88 8.85 11.20
C ALA A 166 12.05 7.71 10.18
N LEU A 167 12.48 8.04 8.96
CA LEU A 167 12.77 7.06 7.91
C LEU A 167 14.27 6.72 7.88
N CYS A 168 14.58 5.43 7.78
CA CYS A 168 15.96 4.94 7.77
C CYS A 168 16.73 5.46 6.56
N ARG A 169 17.86 6.13 6.81
CA ARG A 169 18.78 6.57 5.77
C ARG A 169 20.05 5.72 5.67
N CYS A 170 20.39 5.02 6.76
CA CYS A 170 21.67 4.33 6.90
C CYS A 170 21.71 2.92 6.29
N GLY A 171 20.56 2.35 5.91
CA GLY A 171 20.49 1.02 5.29
C GLY A 171 20.56 -0.16 6.26
N GLU A 172 20.76 0.06 7.56
CA GLU A 172 21.00 -1.02 8.54
C GLU A 172 19.87 -1.23 9.56
N SER A 173 18.82 -0.40 9.53
CA SER A 173 17.69 -0.62 10.47
C SER A 173 17.03 -1.99 10.28
N THR A 174 16.65 -2.63 11.37
CA THR A 174 15.89 -3.89 11.39
C THR A 174 14.39 -3.67 11.21
N THR A 175 13.89 -2.44 11.45
CA THR A 175 12.49 -2.03 11.31
C THR A 175 12.24 -1.16 10.06
N LYS A 176 13.06 -1.33 9.02
CA LYS A 176 12.90 -0.64 7.74
C LYS A 176 11.45 -0.72 7.25
N PRO A 177 10.89 0.39 6.71
CA PRO A 177 11.58 1.62 6.32
C PRO A 177 11.80 2.63 7.46
N LEU A 178 11.40 2.32 8.69
CA LEU A 178 11.55 3.21 9.84
C LEU A 178 12.99 3.17 10.37
N CYS A 179 13.37 4.20 11.12
CA CYS A 179 14.66 4.27 11.79
C CYS A 179 14.56 3.71 13.22
N ASP A 180 15.49 2.83 13.59
CA ASP A 180 15.65 2.26 14.93
C ASP A 180 16.92 2.76 15.65
N GLY A 181 17.57 3.81 15.14
CA GLY A 181 18.77 4.36 15.76
C GLY A 181 20.07 3.67 15.36
N SER A 182 20.04 2.61 14.53
CA SER A 182 21.25 1.87 14.09
C SER A 182 22.35 2.76 13.49
N HIS A 183 21.96 3.89 12.87
CA HIS A 183 22.89 4.89 12.33
C HIS A 183 23.90 5.46 13.35
N ALA A 184 23.55 5.45 14.63
CA ALA A 184 24.41 5.94 15.71
C ALA A 184 25.61 5.01 15.99
N ARG A 185 25.45 3.72 15.68
CA ARG A 185 26.42 2.67 15.99
C ARG A 185 27.15 2.11 14.76
N ASN A 186 26.59 2.30 13.56
CA ASN A 186 27.12 1.69 12.33
C ASN A 186 28.11 2.58 11.55
N GLY A 187 28.50 3.74 12.08
CA GLY A 187 29.44 4.66 11.42
C GLY A 187 28.87 5.39 10.21
N PHE A 188 27.54 5.47 10.08
CA PHE A 188 26.88 6.12 8.95
C PHE A 188 27.24 7.60 8.85
N THR A 189 27.51 8.04 7.61
CA THR A 189 27.75 9.45 7.27
C THR A 189 26.79 9.92 6.18
N GLY A 190 26.18 11.08 6.40
CA GLY A 190 25.35 11.75 5.39
C GLY A 190 26.15 12.57 4.38
N ALA A 191 27.48 12.59 4.46
CA ALA A 191 28.32 13.38 3.57
C ALA A 191 28.20 12.92 2.10
N LYS A 192 28.25 13.88 1.18
CA LYS A 192 28.39 13.63 -0.27
C LYS A 192 29.79 13.11 -0.56
N ASP A 193 29.89 12.14 -1.47
CA ASP A 193 31.17 11.62 -1.95
C ASP A 193 31.82 12.66 -2.88
N PRO A 194 33.10 13.05 -2.67
CA PRO A 194 33.82 13.93 -3.59
C PRO A 194 33.92 13.37 -5.03
N GLY A 195 33.94 12.04 -5.19
CA GLY A 195 33.97 11.32 -6.46
C GLY A 195 32.59 11.03 -7.06
N ARG A 196 31.52 11.68 -6.58
CA ARG A 196 30.19 11.57 -7.18
C ARG A 196 30.17 12.10 -8.62
N VAL A 197 29.19 11.67 -9.40
CA VAL A 197 28.92 12.23 -10.72
C VAL A 197 28.60 13.72 -10.57
N PRO A 198 29.30 14.63 -11.28
CA PRO A 198 29.03 16.06 -11.19
C PRO A 198 27.60 16.42 -11.60
N ASP A 199 27.04 17.43 -10.94
CA ASP A 199 25.73 17.98 -11.28
C ASP A 199 25.85 18.84 -12.55
N GLU A 200 25.61 18.25 -13.70
CA GLU A 200 25.74 18.89 -15.01
C GLU A 200 24.49 18.62 -15.85
N ARG A 201 23.73 19.69 -16.14
CA ARG A 201 22.55 19.60 -17.02
C ARG A 201 22.97 19.69 -18.49
N ARG A 202 22.77 18.61 -19.23
CA ARG A 202 23.00 18.53 -20.68
C ARG A 202 21.69 18.61 -21.43
N THR A 203 21.69 19.29 -22.58
CA THR A 203 20.51 19.40 -23.47
C THR A 203 20.82 18.73 -24.80
N TYR A 204 19.95 17.82 -25.21
CA TYR A 204 20.01 17.12 -26.48
C TYR A 204 18.91 17.68 -27.39
N PRO A 205 19.27 18.44 -28.45
CA PRO A 205 18.30 19.07 -29.31
C PRO A 205 17.54 18.03 -30.14
N GLY A 206 16.23 18.21 -30.25
CA GLY A 206 15.34 17.44 -31.11
C GLY A 206 14.17 18.31 -31.58
N ALA A 207 13.50 17.89 -32.65
CA ALA A 207 12.36 18.61 -33.23
C ALA A 207 11.12 17.70 -33.21
N PRO A 208 10.02 18.09 -32.50
CA PRO A 208 9.81 19.35 -31.76
C PRO A 208 10.28 19.33 -30.29
N VAL A 209 10.80 18.21 -29.78
CA VAL A 209 11.19 18.05 -28.37
C VAL A 209 12.69 17.92 -28.20
N ALA A 210 13.25 18.76 -27.33
CA ALA A 210 14.60 18.56 -26.79
C ALA A 210 14.52 17.86 -25.43
N ILE A 211 15.50 17.02 -25.13
CA ILE A 211 15.58 16.27 -23.87
C ILE A 211 16.73 16.84 -23.05
N THR A 212 16.52 17.04 -21.76
CA THR A 212 17.59 17.42 -20.82
C THR A 212 17.86 16.31 -19.83
N ASP A 213 19.14 16.08 -19.54
CA ASP A 213 19.67 15.04 -18.66
C ASP A 213 20.59 15.68 -17.63
N ASN A 214 20.49 15.26 -16.37
CA ASN A 214 21.47 15.55 -15.33
C ASN A 214 21.83 14.25 -14.62
N ARG A 215 22.94 13.63 -15.04
CA ARG A 215 23.40 12.35 -14.48
C ARG A 215 23.82 12.46 -13.01
N GLY A 216 24.16 13.66 -12.53
CA GLY A 216 24.51 13.89 -11.12
C GLY A 216 23.35 13.61 -10.16
N VAL A 217 22.10 13.84 -10.61
CA VAL A 217 20.89 13.58 -9.82
C VAL A 217 20.21 12.25 -10.14
N CYS A 218 20.77 11.44 -11.05
CA CYS A 218 20.15 10.19 -11.49
C CYS A 218 20.18 9.12 -10.41
N ALA A 219 19.00 8.60 -10.07
CA ALA A 219 18.85 7.46 -9.14
C ALA A 219 19.11 6.09 -9.80
N HIS A 220 19.44 6.05 -11.10
CA HIS A 220 19.65 4.83 -11.87
C HIS A 220 18.49 3.82 -11.79
N SER A 221 17.26 4.30 -11.93
CA SER A 221 16.05 3.48 -11.79
C SER A 221 15.77 2.55 -12.98
N GLY A 222 16.53 2.62 -14.08
CA GLY A 222 16.31 1.81 -15.29
C GLY A 222 15.10 2.21 -16.15
N LEU A 223 14.08 2.86 -15.57
CA LEU A 223 12.81 3.18 -16.25
C LEU A 223 12.95 3.82 -17.64
N CYS A 224 13.95 4.67 -17.88
CA CYS A 224 14.14 5.29 -19.19
C CYS A 224 14.77 4.32 -20.21
N THR A 225 15.82 3.60 -19.83
CA THR A 225 16.53 2.65 -20.68
C THR A 225 15.69 1.41 -20.98
N ASP A 226 14.90 0.95 -20.01
CA ASP A 226 14.07 -0.24 -20.13
C ASP A 226 12.82 0.03 -20.99
N ARG A 227 12.28 1.26 -20.90
CA ARG A 227 11.06 1.65 -21.60
C ARG A 227 11.31 2.10 -23.04
N LEU A 228 12.39 2.84 -23.28
CA LEU A 228 12.62 3.53 -24.56
C LEU A 228 14.10 3.49 -24.96
N ALA A 229 14.64 2.28 -25.10
CA ALA A 229 16.05 2.03 -25.42
C ALA A 229 16.51 2.67 -26.76
N THR A 230 15.59 2.94 -27.68
CA THR A 230 15.85 3.67 -28.93
C THR A 230 16.22 5.13 -28.70
N VAL A 231 15.78 5.71 -27.58
CA VAL A 231 16.03 7.10 -27.17
C VAL A 231 17.08 7.17 -26.05
N PHE A 232 17.04 6.28 -25.05
CA PHE A 232 17.97 6.24 -23.92
C PHE A 232 18.90 5.03 -24.03
N ARG A 233 20.09 5.27 -24.58
CA ARG A 233 20.99 4.22 -25.07
C ARG A 233 22.03 3.87 -24.01
N HIS A 234 21.73 2.85 -23.23
CA HIS A 234 22.64 2.35 -22.20
C HIS A 234 23.99 1.93 -22.82
N LYS A 235 25.10 2.45 -22.29
CA LYS A 235 26.49 2.22 -22.77
C LYS A 235 26.83 2.83 -24.14
N GLU A 236 26.02 3.75 -24.67
CA GLU A 236 26.34 4.51 -25.88
C GLU A 236 26.46 6.01 -25.59
N GLU A 237 27.25 6.71 -26.41
CA GLU A 237 27.30 8.17 -26.42
C GLU A 237 26.98 8.72 -27.84
N PRO A 238 26.12 9.74 -27.98
CA PRO A 238 25.38 10.40 -26.91
C PRO A 238 24.34 9.48 -26.25
N PHE A 239 24.27 9.49 -24.92
CA PHE A 239 23.30 8.67 -24.16
C PHE A 239 21.85 8.87 -24.63
N VAL A 240 21.50 10.09 -25.06
CA VAL A 240 20.16 10.43 -25.53
C VAL A 240 20.15 10.61 -27.05
N ALA A 241 19.20 9.96 -27.72
CA ALA A 241 18.85 10.13 -29.13
C ALA A 241 17.42 10.71 -29.23
N PRO A 242 17.24 12.05 -29.28
CA PRO A 242 15.93 12.70 -29.19
C PRO A 242 14.94 12.35 -30.31
N SER A 243 15.42 11.81 -31.43
CA SER A 243 14.61 11.37 -32.57
C SER A 243 14.38 9.85 -32.61
N GLY A 244 14.70 9.14 -31.52
CA GLY A 244 14.63 7.67 -31.47
C GLY A 244 13.21 7.09 -31.41
N ASP A 245 12.20 7.90 -31.10
CA ASP A 245 10.79 7.47 -31.05
C ASP A 245 9.83 8.65 -31.25
N ARG A 246 8.53 8.38 -31.16
CA ARG A 246 7.46 9.38 -31.17
C ARG A 246 7.53 10.27 -29.94
N MET A 247 7.19 11.55 -30.15
CA MET A 247 7.19 12.58 -29.11
C MET A 247 6.40 12.20 -27.85
N ASP A 248 5.22 11.59 -28.02
CA ASP A 248 4.34 11.21 -26.92
C ASP A 248 4.98 10.15 -25.99
N GLU A 249 5.67 9.16 -26.55
CA GLU A 249 6.39 8.15 -25.76
C GLU A 249 7.65 8.71 -25.11
N ILE A 250 8.37 9.62 -25.78
CA ILE A 250 9.51 10.34 -25.20
C ILE A 250 9.06 11.13 -23.96
N VAL A 251 8.06 11.99 -24.12
CA VAL A 251 7.53 12.83 -23.03
C VAL A 251 7.06 11.96 -21.87
N ARG A 252 6.36 10.87 -22.16
CA ARG A 252 5.89 9.93 -21.13
C ARG A 252 7.04 9.27 -20.38
N THR A 253 8.09 8.86 -21.08
CA THR A 253 9.25 8.20 -20.49
C THR A 253 10.07 9.17 -19.64
N VAL A 254 10.30 10.39 -20.14
CA VAL A 254 10.98 11.46 -19.39
C VAL A 254 10.23 11.79 -18.10
N ARG A 255 8.91 11.99 -18.18
CA ARG A 255 8.05 12.28 -17.01
C ARG A 255 8.04 11.16 -15.96
N ALA A 256 8.35 9.93 -16.35
CA ALA A 256 8.42 8.79 -15.44
C ALA A 256 9.75 8.72 -14.67
N CYS A 257 10.72 9.62 -14.93
CA CYS A 257 11.99 9.66 -14.19
C CYS A 257 11.74 10.01 -12.72
N PRO A 258 11.98 9.09 -11.75
CA PRO A 258 11.61 9.30 -10.35
C PRO A 258 12.57 10.25 -9.62
N SER A 259 13.75 10.48 -10.18
CA SER A 259 14.77 11.35 -9.62
C SER A 259 14.72 12.78 -10.16
N GLY A 260 13.96 13.01 -11.25
CA GLY A 260 13.99 14.28 -11.96
C GLY A 260 15.28 14.53 -12.74
N ALA A 261 16.10 13.49 -12.97
CA ALA A 261 17.30 13.59 -13.81
C ALA A 261 16.99 13.86 -15.28
N LEU A 262 15.80 13.49 -15.74
CA LEU A 262 15.33 13.76 -17.09
C LEU A 262 14.24 14.83 -17.05
N ASP A 263 14.33 15.79 -17.97
CA ASP A 263 13.29 16.75 -18.28
C ASP A 263 13.26 16.99 -19.80
N TYR A 264 12.28 17.73 -20.30
CA TYR A 264 12.09 17.97 -21.73
C TYR A 264 11.61 19.38 -22.00
N LEU A 265 11.95 19.87 -23.19
CA LEU A 265 11.57 21.19 -23.68
C LEU A 265 10.73 21.02 -24.94
N ILE A 266 9.59 21.68 -24.98
CA ILE A 266 8.78 21.84 -26.20
C ILE A 266 9.02 23.25 -26.70
N ASP A 267 9.52 23.38 -27.94
CA ASP A 267 9.86 24.68 -28.54
C ASP A 267 10.77 25.55 -27.63
N GLY A 268 11.72 24.88 -26.96
CA GLY A 268 12.69 25.50 -26.05
C GLY A 268 12.16 25.86 -24.66
N ARG A 269 10.92 25.50 -24.32
CA ARG A 269 10.30 25.82 -23.01
C ARG A 269 10.01 24.56 -22.21
N SER A 270 10.35 24.58 -20.91
CA SER A 270 9.89 23.55 -19.98
C SER A 270 8.38 23.69 -19.77
N PRO A 271 7.61 22.61 -19.94
CA PRO A 271 6.19 22.62 -19.62
C PRO A 271 5.97 22.68 -18.10
N PRO A 272 4.79 23.12 -17.64
CA PRO A 272 4.48 23.16 -16.22
C PRO A 272 4.50 21.74 -15.61
N PRO A 273 5.00 21.59 -14.37
CA PRO A 273 4.93 20.32 -13.65
C PRO A 273 3.47 19.92 -13.44
N ARG A 274 3.19 18.62 -13.43
CA ARG A 274 1.87 18.12 -13.03
C ARG A 274 1.82 18.05 -11.51
N PRO A 275 0.83 18.69 -10.86
CA PRO A 275 0.67 18.54 -9.44
C PRO A 275 0.33 17.08 -9.12
N ARG A 276 1.03 16.52 -8.14
CA ARG A 276 0.70 15.26 -7.47
C ARG A 276 0.45 15.56 -6.01
N ASP A 277 -0.31 14.68 -5.36
CA ASP A 277 -0.44 14.76 -3.91
C ASP A 277 0.91 14.50 -3.24
N PRO A 278 1.23 15.20 -2.14
CA PRO A 278 2.37 14.88 -1.28
C PRO A 278 2.39 13.40 -0.91
N ALA A 279 3.42 12.67 -1.34
CA ALA A 279 3.55 11.25 -1.03
C ALA A 279 5.02 10.80 -1.00
N ILE A 280 5.29 9.77 -0.20
CA ILE A 280 6.58 9.09 -0.10
C ILE A 280 6.37 7.61 -0.42
N GLU A 281 6.88 7.14 -1.56
CA GLU A 281 6.88 5.72 -1.92
C GLU A 281 8.21 5.08 -1.47
N VAL A 282 8.12 3.97 -0.74
CA VAL A 282 9.26 3.10 -0.42
C VAL A 282 9.45 2.13 -1.57
N SER A 283 10.36 2.46 -2.49
CA SER A 283 10.66 1.54 -3.58
C SER A 283 11.47 0.34 -3.06
N GLN A 284 11.14 -0.84 -3.58
CA GLN A 284 11.81 -2.07 -3.16
C GLN A 284 13.30 -2.04 -3.45
N ASP A 285 14.08 -2.48 -2.46
CA ASP A 285 15.54 -2.63 -2.54
C ASP A 285 16.22 -1.33 -2.99
N GLY A 286 15.55 -0.19 -2.75
CA GLY A 286 15.80 1.04 -3.47
C GLY A 286 15.46 2.31 -2.67
N PRO A 287 15.48 3.48 -3.32
CA PRO A 287 15.29 4.76 -2.67
C PRO A 287 13.86 5.00 -2.17
N TYR A 288 13.69 6.02 -1.34
CA TYR A 288 12.39 6.68 -1.19
C TYR A 288 12.13 7.56 -2.41
N ARG A 289 10.94 7.49 -2.99
CA ARG A 289 10.51 8.38 -4.08
C ARG A 289 9.49 9.37 -3.54
N VAL A 290 9.86 10.64 -3.55
CA VAL A 290 9.04 11.71 -3.04
C VAL A 290 8.35 12.41 -4.19
N THR A 291 7.07 12.73 -4.02
CA THR A 291 6.24 13.44 -5.00
C THR A 291 5.37 14.49 -4.32
N GLY A 292 4.80 15.42 -5.10
CA GLY A 292 3.89 16.44 -4.57
C GLY A 292 4.56 17.60 -3.86
N SER A 293 5.80 17.92 -4.26
CA SER A 293 6.53 19.13 -3.80
C SER A 293 6.75 19.21 -2.28
N ILE A 294 6.93 18.07 -1.60
CA ILE A 294 7.32 18.07 -0.19
C ILE A 294 8.68 18.79 -0.05
N PRO A 295 8.80 19.84 0.79
CA PRO A 295 10.09 20.50 1.03
C PRO A 295 11.12 19.54 1.62
N LEU A 296 12.36 19.62 1.12
CA LEU A 296 13.51 18.92 1.66
C LEU A 296 14.46 19.96 2.25
N VAL A 297 14.71 19.89 3.56
CA VAL A 297 15.53 20.88 4.29
C VAL A 297 16.67 20.21 5.04
N GLY A 298 17.77 20.94 5.21
CA GLY A 298 18.88 20.55 6.06
C GLY A 298 18.58 20.75 7.54
N ALA A 299 19.55 20.38 8.38
CA ALA A 299 19.48 20.59 9.83
C ALA A 299 19.47 22.06 10.25
N ASP A 300 19.96 22.94 9.39
CA ASP A 300 19.92 24.40 9.55
C ASP A 300 18.56 25.02 9.17
N GLY A 301 17.62 24.20 8.69
CA GLY A 301 16.31 24.64 8.21
C GLY A 301 16.31 25.17 6.78
N GLU A 302 17.47 25.28 6.14
CA GLU A 302 17.60 25.77 4.77
C GLU A 302 17.25 24.67 3.75
N PRO A 303 16.77 25.02 2.54
CA PRO A 303 16.50 24.05 1.50
C PRO A 303 17.76 23.24 1.13
N GLU A 304 17.62 21.91 1.06
CA GLU A 304 18.72 21.03 0.66
C GLU A 304 19.23 21.37 -0.76
N PRO A 305 20.55 21.58 -0.96
CA PRO A 305 21.10 21.95 -2.27
C PRO A 305 20.83 20.89 -3.35
N ARG A 306 20.23 21.33 -4.46
CA ARG A 306 19.87 20.51 -5.63
C ARG A 306 20.72 20.85 -6.85
N GLY A 307 20.89 19.87 -7.73
CA GLY A 307 21.51 20.08 -9.03
C GLY A 307 20.72 21.05 -9.91
N PRO A 308 21.36 21.79 -10.83
CA PRO A 308 20.67 22.74 -11.70
C PRO A 308 19.53 22.08 -12.49
N GLY A 309 18.34 22.70 -12.46
CA GLY A 309 17.15 22.22 -13.15
C GLY A 309 16.49 20.98 -12.52
N ALA A 310 16.99 20.47 -11.38
CA ALA A 310 16.32 19.37 -10.68
C ALA A 310 14.96 19.84 -10.15
N PRO A 311 13.88 19.06 -10.34
CA PRO A 311 12.56 19.44 -9.88
C PRO A 311 12.46 19.45 -8.36
N THR A 312 11.61 20.33 -7.84
CA THR A 312 11.15 20.30 -6.45
C THR A 312 9.94 19.39 -6.27
N GLU A 313 9.16 19.19 -7.34
CA GLU A 313 7.93 18.42 -7.31
C GLU A 313 8.15 16.93 -7.02
N HIS A 314 9.26 16.34 -7.47
CA HIS A 314 9.64 14.98 -7.13
C HIS A 314 11.15 14.79 -7.07
N TYR A 315 11.60 13.82 -6.27
CA TYR A 315 13.02 13.47 -6.12
C TYR A 315 13.17 12.10 -5.45
N SER A 316 14.36 11.51 -5.53
CA SER A 316 14.66 10.19 -4.94
C SER A 316 15.70 10.31 -3.83
N LEU A 317 15.38 9.85 -2.62
CA LEU A 317 16.26 9.88 -1.45
C LEU A 317 16.92 8.52 -1.19
N CYS A 318 18.20 8.54 -0.83
CA CYS A 318 18.97 7.34 -0.51
C CYS A 318 18.43 6.67 0.76
N ARG A 319 18.21 5.35 0.69
CA ARG A 319 17.79 4.50 1.80
C ARG A 319 18.84 3.48 2.24
N CYS A 320 19.79 3.17 1.36
CA CYS A 320 20.80 2.14 1.57
C CYS A 320 22.05 2.58 2.34
N GLY A 321 22.16 3.84 2.78
CA GLY A 321 23.37 4.35 3.44
C GLY A 321 24.60 4.58 2.53
N HIS A 322 24.62 4.03 1.32
CA HIS A 322 25.82 4.01 0.46
C HIS A 322 25.80 4.96 -0.74
N SER A 323 24.79 5.82 -0.91
CA SER A 323 24.79 6.74 -2.05
C SER A 323 26.01 7.67 -2.06
N ARG A 324 26.52 7.96 -3.26
CA ARG A 324 27.57 8.96 -3.47
C ARG A 324 27.04 10.40 -3.48
N ASN A 325 25.73 10.60 -3.66
CA ASN A 325 25.11 11.93 -3.75
C ASN A 325 24.09 12.20 -2.62
N LYS A 326 24.35 11.72 -1.40
CA LYS A 326 23.44 11.89 -0.26
C LYS A 326 23.04 13.37 -0.08
N PRO A 327 21.78 13.67 0.27
CA PRO A 327 20.70 12.73 0.60
C PRO A 327 20.05 12.06 -0.62
N PHE A 328 20.38 12.48 -1.85
CA PHE A 328 19.79 11.91 -3.06
C PHE A 328 20.33 10.51 -3.36
N CYS A 329 19.52 9.69 -4.01
CA CYS A 329 19.94 8.38 -4.46
C CYS A 329 20.83 8.48 -5.70
N SER A 330 21.92 7.73 -5.73
CA SER A 330 22.85 7.65 -6.85
C SER A 330 22.91 6.25 -7.48
N GLY A 331 21.91 5.40 -7.23
CA GLY A 331 21.89 4.01 -7.70
C GLY A 331 22.80 3.03 -6.95
N MET A 332 23.56 3.48 -5.93
CA MET A 332 24.51 2.62 -5.21
C MET A 332 23.87 1.40 -4.54
N HIS A 333 22.56 1.44 -4.27
CA HIS A 333 21.80 0.34 -3.69
C HIS A 333 21.93 -0.97 -4.50
N TRP A 334 22.06 -0.89 -5.83
CA TRP A 334 22.34 -2.06 -6.68
C TRP A 334 23.72 -2.67 -6.41
N TYR A 335 24.75 -1.83 -6.26
CA TYR A 335 26.13 -2.28 -6.13
C TYR A 335 26.47 -2.80 -4.74
N VAL A 336 25.71 -2.37 -3.73
CA VAL A 336 25.85 -2.86 -2.35
C VAL A 336 24.84 -3.95 -2.00
N ASN A 337 24.06 -4.42 -2.98
CA ASN A 337 23.00 -5.42 -2.81
C ASN A 337 22.06 -5.08 -1.65
N PHE A 338 21.68 -3.80 -1.55
CA PHE A 338 20.72 -3.37 -0.54
C PHE A 338 19.39 -4.06 -0.81
N ALA A 339 18.84 -4.71 0.23
CA ALA A 339 17.60 -5.46 0.13
C ALA A 339 16.65 -5.11 1.27
N ASP A 340 15.37 -5.10 0.96
CA ASP A 340 14.28 -5.20 1.93
C ASP A 340 14.18 -6.62 2.50
N PRO A 341 13.40 -6.83 3.58
CA PRO A 341 13.03 -8.17 4.01
C PRO A 341 12.51 -9.03 2.84
N PRO A 342 12.80 -10.34 2.85
CA PRO A 342 12.48 -11.22 1.73
C PRO A 342 10.98 -11.23 1.44
N ARG A 343 10.63 -11.33 0.15
CA ARG A 343 9.24 -11.53 -0.29
C ARG A 343 8.74 -12.91 0.15
N SER A 344 7.41 -13.08 0.18
CA SER A 344 6.77 -14.40 0.30
C SER A 344 7.34 -15.39 -0.72
N GLU A 345 7.50 -16.67 -0.32
CA GLU A 345 7.97 -17.74 -1.20
C GLU A 345 7.01 -17.99 -2.37
N GLU A 346 5.70 -17.79 -2.17
CA GLU A 346 4.67 -17.77 -3.21
C GLU A 346 3.99 -16.39 -3.25
N PRO A 347 4.48 -15.45 -4.08
CA PRO A 347 3.84 -14.15 -4.23
C PRO A 347 2.50 -14.29 -4.95
N THR A 348 1.54 -13.44 -4.62
CA THR A 348 0.29 -13.28 -5.37
C THR A 348 0.57 -12.71 -6.78
N LEU A 349 -0.39 -12.86 -7.70
CA LEU A 349 -0.30 -12.20 -9.02
C LEU A 349 -0.25 -10.68 -8.89
N TYR A 350 -0.90 -10.11 -7.86
CA TYR A 350 -0.86 -8.70 -7.53
C TYR A 350 0.55 -8.23 -7.15
N GLU A 351 1.21 -8.94 -6.23
CA GLU A 351 2.58 -8.65 -5.81
C GLU A 351 3.56 -8.77 -6.97
N TRP A 352 3.41 -9.84 -7.77
CA TRP A 352 4.27 -10.09 -8.92
C TRP A 352 4.08 -9.06 -10.02
N ALA A 353 2.84 -8.65 -10.31
CA ALA A 353 2.52 -7.62 -11.29
C ALA A 353 3.16 -6.26 -10.96
N GLY A 354 3.55 -6.03 -9.71
CA GLY A 354 4.04 -4.73 -9.21
C GLY A 354 2.97 -3.89 -8.53
N GLY A 355 1.94 -4.54 -7.98
CA GLY A 355 0.91 -3.93 -7.14
C GLY A 355 -0.04 -2.98 -7.86
N LEU A 356 -0.72 -2.15 -7.07
CA LEU A 356 -1.70 -1.16 -7.54
C LEU A 356 -1.08 -0.19 -8.55
N PRO A 357 0.12 0.38 -8.35
CA PRO A 357 0.71 1.30 -9.32
C PRO A 357 0.87 0.68 -10.72
N ALA A 358 1.26 -0.60 -10.81
CA ALA A 358 1.43 -1.27 -12.10
C ALA A 358 0.09 -1.51 -12.80
N LEU A 359 -0.91 -2.00 -12.07
CA LEU A 359 -2.25 -2.25 -12.61
C LEU A 359 -2.95 -0.96 -13.01
N THR A 360 -2.86 0.11 -12.21
CA THR A 360 -3.37 1.44 -12.55
C THR A 360 -2.70 2.01 -13.80
N ARG A 361 -1.36 1.88 -13.93
CA ARG A 361 -0.68 2.30 -15.18
C ARG A 361 -1.20 1.52 -16.38
N MET A 362 -1.41 0.22 -16.26
CA MET A 362 -1.95 -0.61 -17.32
C MET A 362 -3.36 -0.18 -17.73
N THR A 363 -4.26 0.04 -16.77
CA THR A 363 -5.63 0.44 -17.09
C THR A 363 -5.69 1.84 -17.70
N HIS A 364 -4.87 2.79 -17.26
CA HIS A 364 -4.74 4.08 -17.95
C HIS A 364 -4.21 3.94 -19.38
N ILE A 365 -3.20 3.10 -19.61
CA ILE A 365 -2.74 2.83 -21.00
C ILE A 365 -3.89 2.29 -21.83
N PHE A 366 -4.65 1.36 -21.28
CA PHE A 366 -5.76 0.75 -22.00
C PHE A 366 -6.85 1.77 -22.33
N TYR A 367 -7.39 2.46 -21.32
CA TYR A 367 -8.56 3.34 -21.46
C TYR A 367 -8.23 4.74 -22.00
N ASP A 368 -7.03 5.27 -21.78
CA ASP A 368 -6.67 6.63 -22.23
C ASP A 368 -5.98 6.63 -23.60
N LYS A 369 -5.22 5.57 -23.93
CA LYS A 369 -4.49 5.45 -25.20
C LYS A 369 -5.19 4.53 -26.19
N TYR A 370 -5.46 3.28 -25.82
CA TYR A 370 -5.91 2.28 -26.79
C TYR A 370 -7.39 2.34 -27.12
N VAL A 371 -8.26 2.43 -26.12
CA VAL A 371 -9.72 2.44 -26.31
C VAL A 371 -10.20 3.62 -27.17
N PRO A 372 -9.78 4.89 -26.95
CA PRO A 372 -10.31 6.03 -27.71
C PRO A 372 -9.88 6.03 -29.18
N GLN A 373 -8.76 5.37 -29.49
CA GLN A 373 -8.24 5.25 -30.86
C GLN A 373 -8.85 4.08 -31.62
N ASP A 374 -9.57 3.19 -30.93
CA ASP A 374 -10.13 1.99 -31.50
C ASP A 374 -11.52 2.26 -32.08
N PRO A 375 -11.77 1.99 -33.37
CA PRO A 375 -13.07 2.29 -33.99
C PRO A 375 -14.22 1.44 -33.42
N LEU A 376 -13.90 0.30 -32.81
CA LEU A 376 -14.88 -0.64 -32.29
C LEU A 376 -15.17 -0.39 -30.80
N LEU A 377 -14.13 -0.23 -29.98
CA LEU A 377 -14.27 0.01 -28.54
C LEU A 377 -14.48 1.49 -28.19
N GLY A 378 -13.97 2.42 -28.97
CA GLY A 378 -14.07 3.86 -28.69
C GLY A 378 -15.51 4.32 -28.46
N PRO A 379 -16.48 4.00 -29.34
CA PRO A 379 -17.88 4.33 -29.13
C PRO A 379 -18.50 3.69 -27.87
N LEU A 380 -18.09 2.46 -27.53
CA LEU A 380 -18.60 1.72 -26.36
C LEU A 380 -18.23 2.40 -25.03
N PHE A 381 -17.05 3.02 -24.97
CA PHE A 381 -16.53 3.69 -23.77
C PHE A 381 -16.58 5.22 -23.84
N ALA A 382 -17.20 5.80 -24.87
CA ALA A 382 -17.21 7.26 -25.09
C ALA A 382 -17.82 8.09 -23.94
N ARG A 383 -18.63 7.46 -23.07
CA ARG A 383 -19.26 8.08 -21.90
C ARG A 383 -18.81 7.45 -20.58
N MET A 384 -17.67 6.72 -20.57
CA MET A 384 -17.14 6.15 -19.35
C MET A 384 -16.84 7.25 -18.32
N ALA A 385 -16.98 6.93 -17.04
CA ALA A 385 -16.60 7.85 -15.98
C ALA A 385 -15.08 8.11 -16.03
N PRO A 386 -14.60 9.32 -15.68
CA PRO A 386 -13.17 9.63 -15.71
C PRO A 386 -12.31 8.72 -14.84
N ASP A 387 -12.86 8.20 -13.75
CA ASP A 387 -12.21 7.29 -12.79
C ASP A 387 -12.38 5.79 -13.14
N HIS A 388 -12.89 5.48 -14.34
CA HIS A 388 -13.06 4.10 -14.80
C HIS A 388 -11.74 3.29 -14.81
N PRO A 389 -10.58 3.83 -15.24
CA PRO A 389 -9.31 3.12 -15.15
C PRO A 389 -8.95 2.66 -13.73
N GLU A 390 -9.21 3.50 -12.73
CA GLU A 390 -8.95 3.25 -11.31
C GLU A 390 -9.90 2.20 -10.74
N ARG A 391 -11.17 2.21 -11.15
CA ARG A 391 -12.15 1.17 -10.78
C ARG A 391 -11.72 -0.20 -11.29
N VAL A 392 -11.31 -0.29 -12.56
CA VAL A 392 -10.84 -1.55 -13.15
C VAL A 392 -9.53 -2.01 -12.49
N ALA A 393 -8.62 -1.09 -12.17
CA ALA A 393 -7.41 -1.43 -11.45
C ALA A 393 -7.74 -1.99 -10.06
N ALA A 394 -8.64 -1.37 -9.30
CA ALA A 394 -9.08 -1.87 -8.00
C ALA A 394 -9.72 -3.27 -8.09
N TRP A 395 -10.52 -3.53 -9.13
CA TRP A 395 -11.08 -4.87 -9.38
C TRP A 395 -9.99 -5.91 -9.62
N LEU A 396 -8.98 -5.59 -10.43
CA LEU A 396 -7.85 -6.48 -10.70
C LEU A 396 -6.97 -6.69 -9.46
N VAL A 397 -6.76 -5.66 -8.64
CA VAL A 397 -6.02 -5.77 -7.37
C VAL A 397 -6.66 -6.81 -6.47
N GLU A 398 -7.96 -6.66 -6.20
CA GLU A 398 -8.67 -7.60 -5.33
C GLU A 398 -8.72 -9.01 -5.95
N THR A 399 -8.87 -9.09 -7.28
CA THR A 399 -8.89 -10.37 -7.98
C THR A 399 -7.55 -11.10 -7.92
N PHE A 400 -6.43 -10.40 -8.09
CA PHE A 400 -5.09 -10.97 -8.20
C PHE A 400 -4.40 -11.24 -6.87
N GLY A 401 -5.14 -11.19 -5.76
CA GLY A 401 -4.61 -11.53 -4.45
C GLY A 401 -4.37 -10.34 -3.52
N GLY A 402 -4.49 -9.10 -4.02
CA GLY A 402 -4.29 -7.88 -3.24
C GLY A 402 -5.46 -7.52 -2.32
N PRO A 403 -5.43 -6.30 -1.74
CA PRO A 403 -6.45 -5.81 -0.81
C PRO A 403 -7.83 -5.65 -1.44
N LYS A 404 -8.88 -5.61 -0.62
CA LYS A 404 -10.31 -5.54 -1.02
C LYS A 404 -10.76 -4.15 -1.51
N LEU A 405 -9.91 -3.48 -2.29
CA LEU A 405 -10.10 -2.10 -2.70
C LEU A 405 -11.39 -1.89 -3.50
N TYR A 406 -11.81 -2.86 -4.30
CA TYR A 406 -13.00 -2.71 -5.12
C TYR A 406 -14.26 -2.92 -4.30
N SER A 407 -14.29 -3.97 -3.49
CA SER A 407 -15.40 -4.26 -2.58
C SER A 407 -15.66 -3.10 -1.62
N GLU A 408 -14.62 -2.55 -1.01
CA GLU A 408 -14.73 -1.47 -0.02
C GLU A 408 -15.16 -0.13 -0.64
N ARG A 409 -14.67 0.20 -1.84
CA ARG A 409 -14.90 1.53 -2.44
C ARG A 409 -16.08 1.59 -3.39
N TYR A 410 -16.39 0.47 -4.05
CA TYR A 410 -17.34 0.44 -5.17
C TYR A 410 -18.47 -0.58 -4.98
N GLY A 411 -18.52 -1.32 -3.87
CA GLY A 411 -19.64 -2.22 -3.57
C GLY A 411 -19.51 -3.63 -4.16
N GLY A 412 -18.31 -4.02 -4.59
CA GLY A 412 -17.99 -5.43 -4.88
C GLY A 412 -18.69 -5.99 -6.12
N TYR A 413 -18.90 -7.30 -6.14
CA TYR A 413 -19.39 -8.03 -7.30
C TYR A 413 -20.68 -7.46 -7.90
N ASP A 414 -21.65 -7.10 -7.06
CA ASP A 414 -22.96 -6.62 -7.51
C ASP A 414 -22.83 -5.35 -8.36
N HIS A 415 -21.96 -4.43 -7.95
CA HIS A 415 -21.65 -3.24 -8.74
C HIS A 415 -20.94 -3.58 -10.06
N MET A 416 -19.98 -4.51 -10.06
CA MET A 416 -19.32 -4.92 -11.31
C MET A 416 -20.33 -5.49 -12.32
N VAL A 417 -21.28 -6.31 -11.84
CA VAL A 417 -22.32 -6.87 -12.68
C VAL A 417 -23.27 -5.80 -13.20
N SER A 418 -23.69 -4.84 -12.37
CA SER A 418 -24.56 -3.74 -12.82
C SER A 418 -23.90 -2.89 -13.91
N GLU A 419 -22.58 -2.75 -13.86
CA GLU A 419 -21.80 -2.06 -14.89
C GLU A 419 -21.72 -2.83 -16.23
N HIS A 420 -22.16 -4.09 -16.31
CA HIS A 420 -22.17 -4.87 -17.56
C HIS A 420 -23.57 -5.23 -18.03
N ALA A 421 -24.54 -5.30 -17.12
CA ALA A 421 -25.91 -5.72 -17.40
C ALA A 421 -26.55 -4.91 -18.54
N GLY A 422 -27.22 -5.62 -19.45
CA GLY A 422 -27.98 -5.01 -20.55
C GLY A 422 -27.15 -4.37 -21.68
N LYS A 423 -25.80 -4.42 -21.62
CA LYS A 423 -24.93 -3.84 -22.66
C LYS A 423 -24.86 -4.66 -23.96
N SER A 424 -25.42 -5.87 -23.99
CA SER A 424 -25.46 -6.77 -25.15
C SER A 424 -24.10 -6.93 -25.83
N LEU A 425 -23.06 -7.19 -25.04
CA LEU A 425 -21.70 -7.27 -25.53
C LEU A 425 -21.54 -8.43 -26.51
N THR A 426 -20.73 -8.23 -27.56
CA THR A 426 -20.50 -9.23 -28.61
C THR A 426 -19.12 -9.89 -28.49
N GLU A 427 -18.94 -11.04 -29.14
CA GLU A 427 -17.63 -11.71 -29.23
C GLU A 427 -16.58 -10.86 -29.96
N GLU A 428 -17.00 -10.00 -30.90
CA GLU A 428 -16.10 -9.08 -31.60
C GLU A 428 -15.54 -8.02 -30.64
N TRP A 429 -16.42 -7.39 -29.84
CA TRP A 429 -16.01 -6.48 -28.77
C TRP A 429 -15.08 -7.16 -27.76
N ARG A 430 -15.46 -8.36 -27.30
CA ARG A 430 -14.68 -9.14 -26.33
C ARG A 430 -13.26 -9.42 -26.86
N THR A 431 -13.15 -9.96 -28.08
CA THR A 431 -11.87 -10.31 -28.69
C THR A 431 -10.98 -9.08 -28.90
N ARG A 432 -11.58 -7.94 -29.26
CA ARG A 432 -10.84 -6.69 -29.40
C ARG A 432 -10.33 -6.17 -28.06
N TRP A 433 -11.17 -6.24 -27.03
CA TRP A 433 -10.85 -5.83 -25.67
C TRP A 433 -9.70 -6.65 -25.08
N THR A 434 -9.77 -7.98 -25.13
CA THR A 434 -8.72 -8.88 -24.58
C THR A 434 -7.37 -8.66 -25.25
N ARG A 435 -7.35 -8.46 -26.58
CA ARG A 435 -6.12 -8.14 -27.31
C ARG A 435 -5.50 -6.80 -26.89
N LEU A 436 -6.32 -5.77 -26.76
CA LEU A 436 -5.83 -4.43 -26.43
C LEU A 436 -5.37 -4.32 -24.97
N ILE A 437 -6.02 -5.00 -24.01
CA ILE A 437 -5.56 -4.99 -22.62
C ILE A 437 -4.27 -5.78 -22.45
N GLY A 438 -4.09 -6.88 -23.20
CA GLY A 438 -2.81 -7.60 -23.25
C GLY A 438 -1.68 -6.71 -23.79
N ARG A 439 -1.94 -5.89 -24.82
CA ARG A 439 -0.98 -4.90 -25.31
C ARG A 439 -0.69 -3.81 -24.27
N ALA A 440 -1.72 -3.32 -23.58
CA ALA A 440 -1.56 -2.36 -22.50
C ALA A 440 -0.68 -2.91 -21.37
N ALA A 441 -0.80 -4.19 -21.03
CA ALA A 441 0.03 -4.86 -20.04
C ALA A 441 1.52 -4.86 -20.43
N ASN A 442 1.84 -5.00 -21.72
CA ASN A 442 3.22 -4.90 -22.21
C ASN A 442 3.75 -3.46 -22.10
N ASP A 443 2.99 -2.49 -22.60
CA ASP A 443 3.34 -1.05 -22.55
C ASP A 443 3.46 -0.50 -21.12
N ALA A 444 2.76 -1.13 -20.18
CA ALA A 444 2.81 -0.82 -18.75
C ALA A 444 4.05 -1.37 -18.04
N GLY A 445 4.78 -2.28 -18.69
CA GLY A 445 5.92 -2.98 -18.13
C GLY A 445 5.53 -4.04 -17.10
N LEU A 446 4.35 -4.67 -17.22
CA LEU A 446 4.03 -5.84 -16.40
C LEU A 446 5.02 -6.99 -16.73
N PRO A 447 5.26 -7.93 -15.79
CA PRO A 447 6.19 -9.05 -16.00
C PRO A 447 5.90 -9.83 -17.27
N THR A 448 6.94 -10.28 -17.97
CA THR A 448 6.86 -11.01 -19.24
C THR A 448 7.28 -12.48 -19.13
N ASP A 449 7.54 -12.97 -17.92
CA ASP A 449 7.76 -14.38 -17.68
C ASP A 449 6.52 -15.21 -18.07
N ALA A 450 6.77 -16.48 -18.45
CA ALA A 450 5.75 -17.32 -19.06
C ALA A 450 4.61 -17.61 -18.07
N GLU A 451 4.97 -17.81 -16.80
CA GLU A 451 4.10 -18.14 -15.69
C GLU A 451 3.09 -17.01 -15.44
N PHE A 452 3.56 -15.78 -15.22
CA PHE A 452 2.68 -14.63 -15.02
C PHE A 452 1.81 -14.34 -16.25
N ARG A 453 2.41 -14.38 -17.46
CA ARG A 453 1.67 -14.08 -18.69
C ARG A 453 0.57 -15.11 -18.96
N ALA A 454 0.82 -16.39 -18.71
CA ALA A 454 -0.20 -17.42 -18.82
C ALA A 454 -1.36 -17.18 -17.85
N ALA A 455 -1.06 -16.92 -16.57
CA ALA A 455 -2.07 -16.69 -15.55
C ALA A 455 -2.92 -15.43 -15.83
N PHE A 456 -2.28 -14.33 -16.24
CA PHE A 456 -2.95 -13.07 -16.60
C PHE A 456 -3.86 -13.24 -17.82
N VAL A 457 -3.38 -13.86 -18.90
CA VAL A 457 -4.17 -14.07 -20.12
C VAL A 457 -5.34 -15.00 -19.86
N ALA A 458 -5.15 -16.06 -19.07
CA ALA A 458 -6.22 -16.99 -18.70
C ALA A 458 -7.35 -16.26 -17.94
N TYR A 459 -7.01 -15.37 -17.00
CA TYR A 459 -7.99 -14.55 -16.30
C TYR A 459 -8.74 -13.62 -17.26
N VAL A 460 -8.01 -12.88 -18.09
CA VAL A 460 -8.59 -11.92 -19.05
C VAL A 460 -9.56 -12.63 -19.99
N GLU A 461 -9.21 -13.82 -20.48
CA GLU A 461 -10.08 -14.64 -21.31
C GLU A 461 -11.32 -15.09 -20.54
N TRP A 462 -11.13 -15.68 -19.35
CA TRP A 462 -12.22 -16.17 -18.49
C TRP A 462 -13.21 -15.05 -18.11
N GLY A 463 -12.72 -13.93 -17.58
CA GLY A 463 -13.54 -12.81 -17.12
C GLY A 463 -14.27 -12.11 -18.25
N SER A 464 -13.62 -11.95 -19.42
CA SER A 464 -14.25 -11.31 -20.58
C SER A 464 -15.44 -12.10 -21.13
N ARG A 465 -15.44 -13.43 -21.04
CA ARG A 465 -16.58 -14.28 -21.44
C ARG A 465 -17.75 -14.14 -20.47
N ILE A 466 -17.46 -14.06 -19.16
CA ILE A 466 -18.48 -13.82 -18.14
C ILE A 466 -19.12 -12.44 -18.34
N ALA A 467 -18.34 -11.42 -18.70
CA ALA A 467 -18.87 -10.10 -19.03
C ALA A 467 -19.85 -10.15 -20.22
N VAL A 468 -19.53 -10.92 -21.27
CA VAL A 468 -20.45 -11.15 -22.39
C VAL A 468 -21.73 -11.84 -21.93
N GLU A 469 -21.64 -12.93 -21.15
CA GLU A 469 -22.80 -13.64 -20.60
C GLU A 469 -23.70 -12.72 -19.77
N ASN A 470 -23.12 -11.98 -18.83
CA ASN A 470 -23.85 -11.09 -17.92
C ASN A 470 -24.49 -9.88 -18.63
N SER A 471 -23.98 -9.50 -19.81
CA SER A 471 -24.48 -8.36 -20.56
C SER A 471 -25.71 -8.65 -21.42
N GLN A 472 -26.05 -9.93 -21.63
CA GLN A 472 -27.14 -10.31 -22.53
C GLN A 472 -28.52 -9.90 -22.00
N PRO A 473 -29.48 -9.57 -22.87
CA PRO A 473 -30.86 -9.34 -22.47
C PRO A 473 -31.44 -10.57 -21.74
N GLY A 474 -31.99 -10.36 -20.54
CA GLY A 474 -32.59 -11.42 -19.74
C GLY A 474 -31.60 -12.31 -18.97
N ALA A 475 -30.30 -12.00 -18.99
CA ALA A 475 -29.31 -12.67 -18.16
C ALA A 475 -29.64 -12.51 -16.66
N ARG A 476 -29.43 -13.58 -15.88
CA ARG A 476 -29.68 -13.64 -14.43
C ARG A 476 -28.38 -14.07 -13.72
N PRO A 477 -27.40 -13.16 -13.59
CA PRO A 477 -26.18 -13.46 -12.86
C PRO A 477 -26.49 -13.78 -11.39
N PRO A 478 -25.74 -14.70 -10.75
CA PRO A 478 -25.89 -14.98 -9.32
C PRO A 478 -25.69 -13.70 -8.50
N ALA A 479 -26.59 -13.42 -7.55
CA ALA A 479 -26.51 -12.23 -6.72
C ALA A 479 -25.50 -12.41 -5.57
N HIS A 480 -24.89 -11.31 -5.11
CA HIS A 480 -24.08 -11.26 -3.88
C HIS A 480 -22.87 -12.21 -3.83
N MET A 481 -22.33 -12.58 -4.99
CA MET A 481 -21.10 -13.36 -5.06
C MET A 481 -19.91 -12.55 -4.53
N PRO A 482 -18.88 -13.17 -3.95
CA PRO A 482 -17.63 -12.47 -3.66
C PRO A 482 -16.92 -12.08 -4.97
N VAL A 483 -16.06 -11.05 -4.90
CA VAL A 483 -15.09 -10.79 -5.97
C VAL A 483 -14.22 -12.04 -6.17
N PRO A 484 -14.05 -12.53 -7.41
CA PRO A 484 -13.30 -13.75 -7.66
C PRO A 484 -11.85 -13.58 -7.22
N ARG A 485 -11.25 -14.64 -6.66
CA ARG A 485 -9.81 -14.70 -6.40
C ARG A 485 -9.15 -15.56 -7.47
N TRP A 486 -8.15 -15.01 -8.13
CA TRP A 486 -7.43 -15.65 -9.24
C TRP A 486 -5.97 -15.88 -8.84
N TRP A 487 -5.49 -17.10 -9.06
CA TRP A 487 -4.14 -17.55 -8.67
C TRP A 487 -3.29 -17.92 -9.89
N TRP A 488 -2.03 -18.32 -9.65
CA TRP A 488 -1.09 -18.79 -10.68
C TRP A 488 -1.64 -19.93 -11.54
N VAL A 489 -2.47 -20.78 -10.94
CA VAL A 489 -3.13 -21.88 -11.62
C VAL A 489 -4.61 -21.53 -11.80
N CYS A 490 -5.12 -21.78 -13.00
CA CYS A 490 -6.54 -21.66 -13.31
C CYS A 490 -7.33 -22.69 -12.49
N GLY A 491 -8.01 -22.25 -11.44
CA GLY A 491 -8.94 -23.06 -10.65
C GLY A 491 -10.33 -23.22 -11.28
N ALA A 492 -10.52 -22.82 -12.55
CA ALA A 492 -11.81 -22.86 -13.23
C ALA A 492 -12.10 -24.26 -13.79
N THR A 493 -12.69 -25.13 -12.96
CA THR A 493 -13.19 -26.45 -13.40
C THR A 493 -14.58 -26.32 -14.04
N PRO A 494 -14.95 -27.20 -15.00
CA PRO A 494 -16.30 -27.22 -15.55
C PRO A 494 -17.36 -27.35 -14.45
N GLY A 495 -18.36 -26.46 -14.45
CA GLY A 495 -19.41 -26.43 -13.43
C GLY A 495 -19.06 -25.67 -12.14
N ALA A 496 -17.85 -25.10 -12.01
CA ALA A 496 -17.46 -24.30 -10.84
C ALA A 496 -18.23 -22.97 -10.69
N ARG A 497 -19.02 -22.57 -11.70
CA ARG A 497 -19.89 -21.40 -11.66
C ARG A 497 -21.27 -21.70 -12.23
N VAL A 498 -22.28 -21.04 -11.71
CA VAL A 498 -23.62 -20.97 -12.33
C VAL A 498 -23.56 -19.96 -13.48
N SER A 499 -24.00 -20.36 -14.69
CA SER A 499 -24.07 -19.45 -15.83
C SER A 499 -25.24 -18.47 -15.68
N ALA A 500 -25.02 -17.21 -16.03
CA ALA A 500 -26.09 -16.19 -16.04
C ALA A 500 -27.15 -16.45 -17.13
N LEU A 501 -26.83 -17.34 -18.09
CA LEU A 501 -27.72 -17.78 -19.16
C LEU A 501 -28.30 -19.16 -18.90
N ALA A 502 -27.98 -19.79 -17.76
CA ALA A 502 -28.57 -21.06 -17.41
C ALA A 502 -30.11 -20.93 -17.47
N PRO A 503 -30.82 -21.90 -18.09
CA PRO A 503 -32.27 -21.93 -17.98
C PRO A 503 -32.59 -21.86 -16.50
N VAL A 504 -33.63 -21.09 -16.14
CA VAL A 504 -34.20 -21.19 -14.79
C VAL A 504 -34.52 -22.67 -14.65
N ALA A 505 -33.71 -23.38 -13.86
CA ALA A 505 -34.05 -24.75 -13.55
C ALA A 505 -35.47 -24.65 -13.02
N ASN A 506 -36.36 -25.47 -13.56
CA ASN A 506 -37.67 -25.65 -12.98
C ASN A 506 -37.46 -26.40 -11.66
N GLU A 507 -36.68 -25.82 -10.75
CA GLU A 507 -36.68 -26.09 -9.34
C GLU A 507 -38.05 -25.61 -8.87
N ARG A 508 -39.05 -26.46 -9.11
CA ARG A 508 -39.75 -26.96 -7.94
C ARG A 508 -38.65 -27.45 -7.01
N THR A 509 -38.12 -26.56 -6.17
CA THR A 509 -37.55 -26.99 -4.91
C THR A 509 -38.59 -27.96 -4.38
N PRO A 510 -38.29 -29.26 -4.21
CA PRO A 510 -39.27 -30.14 -3.61
C PRO A 510 -39.75 -29.40 -2.37
N GLU A 511 -41.06 -29.16 -2.30
CA GLU A 511 -41.68 -28.42 -1.21
C GLU A 511 -41.44 -29.28 0.02
N VAL A 512 -40.31 -29.05 0.70
CA VAL A 512 -39.95 -29.76 1.92
C VAL A 512 -41.01 -29.30 2.91
N PRO A 513 -41.94 -30.18 3.34
CA PRO A 513 -42.97 -29.77 4.27
C PRO A 513 -42.29 -29.29 5.55
N LEU A 514 -42.42 -28.00 5.84
CA LEU A 514 -41.84 -27.44 7.06
C LEU A 514 -42.68 -27.91 8.26
N PRO A 515 -42.04 -28.32 9.36
CA PRO A 515 -42.76 -28.77 10.55
C PRO A 515 -43.58 -27.60 11.13
N ALA A 516 -44.80 -27.90 11.59
CA ALA A 516 -45.62 -26.94 12.32
C ALA A 516 -44.89 -26.42 13.58
N ALA A 517 -45.31 -25.25 14.09
CA ALA A 517 -44.65 -24.56 15.19
C ALA A 517 -44.57 -25.38 16.51
N ASP A 518 -45.39 -26.41 16.65
CA ASP A 518 -45.54 -27.26 17.83
C ASP A 518 -44.91 -28.66 17.70
N ARG A 519 -44.25 -28.96 16.56
CA ARG A 519 -43.61 -30.25 16.30
C ARG A 519 -42.11 -30.19 16.59
N PRO A 520 -41.52 -31.23 17.23
CA PRO A 520 -40.07 -31.34 17.41
C PRO A 520 -39.37 -31.48 16.05
N ILE A 521 -38.22 -30.84 15.89
CA ILE A 521 -37.50 -30.78 14.61
C ILE A 521 -36.34 -31.79 14.65
N GLY A 522 -36.41 -32.90 13.93
CA GLY A 522 -35.25 -33.82 13.74
C GLY A 522 -34.37 -33.47 12.54
N PHE A 523 -33.07 -33.73 12.62
CA PHE A 523 -32.12 -33.39 11.55
C PHE A 523 -32.41 -34.17 10.26
N ALA A 524 -32.57 -35.50 10.33
CA ALA A 524 -32.76 -36.33 9.15
C ALA A 524 -34.05 -35.98 8.37
N GLU A 525 -35.12 -35.64 9.09
CA GLU A 525 -36.45 -35.39 8.53
C GLU A 525 -36.64 -33.94 8.07
N HIS A 526 -36.11 -32.95 8.81
CA HIS A 526 -36.46 -31.55 8.61
C HIS A 526 -35.29 -30.65 8.23
N ILE A 527 -34.05 -30.99 8.60
CA ILE A 527 -32.88 -30.12 8.34
C ILE A 527 -32.09 -30.59 7.13
N ARG A 528 -31.77 -31.88 7.05
CA ARG A 528 -31.03 -32.47 5.93
C ARG A 528 -31.67 -32.16 4.57
N PRO A 529 -33.02 -32.23 4.40
CA PRO A 529 -33.65 -31.93 3.11
C PRO A 529 -33.60 -30.45 2.70
N LEU A 530 -33.31 -29.53 3.62
CA LEU A 530 -33.19 -28.10 3.30
C LEU A 530 -31.87 -27.79 2.56
N PHE A 531 -30.84 -28.62 2.74
CA PHE A 531 -29.56 -28.51 2.03
C PHE A 531 -29.61 -29.29 0.70
N ARG A 532 -29.41 -28.57 -0.41
CA ARG A 532 -29.36 -29.17 -1.77
C ARG A 532 -28.06 -29.93 -1.97
N GLU A 533 -28.05 -30.83 -2.96
CA GLU A 533 -26.83 -31.55 -3.33
C GLU A 533 -25.69 -30.59 -3.74
N MET A 534 -26.01 -29.48 -4.39
CA MET A 534 -25.05 -28.43 -4.72
C MET A 534 -24.48 -27.78 -3.46
N ASP A 535 -25.32 -27.44 -2.48
CA ASP A 535 -24.89 -26.85 -1.20
C ASP A 535 -23.88 -27.77 -0.50
N ARG A 536 -24.17 -29.08 -0.46
CA ARG A 536 -23.27 -30.09 0.09
C ARG A 536 -21.94 -30.15 -0.66
N LYS A 537 -21.97 -30.19 -2.00
CA LYS A 537 -20.73 -30.22 -2.81
C LYS A 537 -19.89 -28.95 -2.60
N SER A 538 -20.51 -27.80 -2.46
CA SER A 538 -19.82 -26.53 -2.21
C SER A 538 -19.18 -26.47 -0.81
N MET A 539 -19.71 -27.21 0.16
CA MET A 539 -19.21 -27.22 1.54
C MET A 539 -18.36 -28.44 1.91
N SER A 540 -18.34 -29.49 1.09
CA SER A 540 -17.70 -30.78 1.44
C SER A 540 -16.19 -30.70 1.68
N PHE A 541 -15.53 -29.60 1.30
CA PHE A 541 -14.13 -29.35 1.63
C PHE A 541 -13.92 -28.92 3.09
N MET A 542 -14.97 -28.41 3.74
CA MET A 542 -14.96 -27.91 5.11
C MET A 542 -15.66 -28.90 6.05
N PHE A 543 -16.87 -29.34 5.71
CA PHE A 543 -17.64 -30.38 6.42
C PHE A 543 -18.88 -30.80 5.59
N ASP A 544 -19.51 -31.93 5.92
CA ASP A 544 -20.64 -32.49 5.16
C ASP A 544 -21.99 -31.96 5.66
N LEU A 545 -22.68 -31.17 4.83
CA LEU A 545 -24.03 -30.64 5.14
C LEU A 545 -25.13 -31.70 5.27
N TRP A 546 -24.86 -32.96 4.92
CA TRP A 546 -25.77 -34.08 5.17
C TRP A 546 -25.37 -34.94 6.37
N SER A 547 -24.32 -34.57 7.10
CA SER A 547 -23.91 -35.18 8.38
C SER A 547 -24.50 -34.40 9.56
N HIS A 548 -25.19 -35.10 10.46
CA HIS A 548 -25.75 -34.50 11.67
C HIS A 548 -24.65 -33.95 12.58
N ASP A 549 -23.58 -34.70 12.78
CA ASP A 549 -22.46 -34.32 13.65
C ASP A 549 -21.79 -33.03 13.16
N ASP A 550 -21.57 -32.92 11.84
CA ASP A 550 -20.94 -31.74 11.24
C ASP A 550 -21.85 -30.51 11.33
N VAL A 551 -23.13 -30.66 10.96
CA VAL A 551 -24.07 -29.53 10.96
C VAL A 551 -24.38 -29.06 12.38
N SER A 552 -24.46 -29.98 13.36
CA SER A 552 -24.69 -29.62 14.77
C SER A 552 -23.46 -28.94 15.39
N ALA A 553 -22.25 -29.42 15.11
CA ALA A 553 -21.01 -28.79 15.57
C ALA A 553 -20.83 -27.35 15.05
N HIS A 554 -21.36 -27.06 13.86
CA HIS A 554 -21.27 -25.75 13.21
C HIS A 554 -22.58 -24.95 13.21
N ALA A 555 -23.59 -25.39 13.96
CA ALA A 555 -24.96 -24.89 13.88
C ALA A 555 -25.09 -23.37 14.02
N GLN A 556 -24.42 -22.77 15.01
CA GLN A 556 -24.44 -21.32 15.24
C GLN A 556 -23.81 -20.52 14.09
N ALA A 557 -22.70 -21.02 13.54
CA ALA A 557 -22.01 -20.37 12.42
C ALA A 557 -22.84 -20.48 11.12
N ILE A 558 -23.47 -21.62 10.89
CA ILE A 558 -24.39 -21.82 9.76
C ILE A 558 -25.60 -20.89 9.90
N LEU A 559 -26.24 -20.84 11.07
CA LEU A 559 -27.39 -19.97 11.32
C LEU A 559 -27.05 -18.48 11.11
N ALA A 560 -25.87 -18.04 11.55
CA ALA A 560 -25.41 -16.67 11.32
C ALA A 560 -25.31 -16.35 9.82
N ARG A 561 -24.77 -17.27 9.00
CA ARG A 561 -24.67 -17.09 7.55
C ARG A 561 -26.02 -17.18 6.83
N LEU A 562 -26.91 -18.07 7.27
CA LEU A 562 -28.28 -18.16 6.75
C LEU A 562 -29.04 -16.84 6.99
N ARG A 563 -28.95 -16.26 8.21
CA ARG A 563 -29.56 -14.95 8.54
C ARG A 563 -28.97 -13.79 7.75
N GLN A 564 -27.69 -13.86 7.42
CA GLN A 564 -27.01 -12.86 6.57
C GLN A 564 -27.33 -13.05 5.07
N GLY A 565 -28.01 -14.14 4.70
CA GLY A 565 -28.28 -14.48 3.30
C GLY A 565 -27.03 -14.85 2.50
N SER A 566 -25.89 -15.07 3.17
CA SER A 566 -24.60 -15.40 2.54
C SER A 566 -24.42 -16.90 2.31
N MET A 567 -25.41 -17.70 2.69
CA MET A 567 -25.45 -19.14 2.50
C MET A 567 -26.88 -19.57 2.13
N PRO A 568 -27.05 -20.42 1.10
CA PRO A 568 -26.04 -20.89 0.15
C PRO A 568 -25.49 -19.78 -0.77
N CYS A 569 -24.35 -20.04 -1.42
CA CYS A 569 -23.59 -19.01 -2.15
C CYS A 569 -24.29 -18.47 -3.41
N ASP A 570 -25.38 -19.09 -3.83
CA ASP A 570 -26.18 -18.77 -5.01
C ASP A 570 -27.55 -18.16 -4.67
N GLY A 571 -27.87 -17.93 -3.40
CA GLY A 571 -29.09 -17.22 -2.97
C GLY A 571 -29.53 -17.52 -1.54
N ALA A 572 -30.12 -16.53 -0.87
CA ALA A 572 -30.58 -16.66 0.51
C ALA A 572 -31.75 -17.64 0.68
N TRP A 573 -31.80 -18.33 1.83
CA TRP A 573 -32.98 -19.11 2.22
C TRP A 573 -34.20 -18.21 2.49
N PRO A 574 -35.41 -18.67 2.12
CA PRO A 574 -36.67 -18.11 2.62
C PRO A 574 -36.72 -18.08 4.16
N ALA A 575 -37.38 -17.05 4.72
CA ALA A 575 -37.40 -16.80 6.17
C ALA A 575 -37.94 -17.99 7.00
N ASP A 576 -38.96 -18.67 6.49
CA ASP A 576 -39.56 -19.87 7.11
C ASP A 576 -38.57 -21.04 7.26
N ARG A 577 -37.64 -21.23 6.31
CA ARG A 577 -36.56 -22.24 6.42
C ARG A 577 -35.52 -21.83 7.45
N VAL A 578 -35.18 -20.54 7.49
CA VAL A 578 -34.24 -20.00 8.48
C VAL A 578 -34.83 -20.17 9.89
N ASP A 579 -36.12 -19.94 10.05
CA ASP A 579 -36.84 -20.12 11.31
C ASP A 579 -36.84 -21.59 11.77
N VAL A 580 -37.06 -22.54 10.86
CA VAL A 580 -36.98 -23.98 11.17
C VAL A 580 -35.56 -24.38 11.60
N PHE A 581 -34.53 -23.89 10.90
CA PHE A 581 -33.15 -24.15 11.30
C PHE A 581 -32.82 -23.51 12.64
N ALA A 582 -33.24 -22.26 12.89
CA ALA A 582 -33.03 -21.57 14.16
C ALA A 582 -33.66 -22.34 15.33
N ARG A 583 -34.91 -22.79 15.17
CA ARG A 583 -35.60 -23.62 16.16
C ARG A 583 -34.86 -24.92 16.44
N TRP A 584 -34.35 -25.60 15.41
CA TRP A 584 -33.55 -26.81 15.58
C TRP A 584 -32.27 -26.57 16.39
N VAL A 585 -31.60 -25.44 16.15
CA VAL A 585 -30.44 -25.02 16.96
C VAL A 585 -30.84 -24.74 18.41
N ASP A 586 -31.96 -24.04 18.63
CA ASP A 586 -32.47 -23.69 19.95
C ASP A 586 -32.94 -24.93 20.75
N GLU A 587 -33.45 -25.96 20.07
CA GLU A 587 -33.85 -27.27 20.63
C GLU A 587 -32.64 -28.17 20.96
N GLY A 588 -31.41 -27.71 20.76
CA GLY A 588 -30.18 -28.46 21.05
C GLY A 588 -29.72 -29.38 19.92
N ALA A 589 -30.10 -29.07 18.68
CA ALA A 589 -29.70 -29.77 17.46
C ALA A 589 -29.94 -31.31 17.48
N PRO A 590 -31.17 -31.77 17.79
CA PRO A 590 -31.49 -33.20 17.84
C PRO A 590 -31.33 -33.90 16.47
N ALA A 591 -30.91 -35.18 16.48
CA ALA A 591 -30.61 -35.98 15.29
C ALA A 591 -31.85 -36.32 14.42
#